data_AF-A0A1A9NGP4-F1
#
_entry.id   AF-A0A1A9NGP4-F1
#
_cell.length_a   1.000
_cell.length_b   1.000
_cell.length_c   1.000
_cell.angle_alpha   90.00
_cell.angle_beta   90.00
_cell.angle_gamma   90.00
#
_symmetry.space_group_name_H-M   'P 1'
#
loop_
_entity.id
_entity.type
_entity.pdbx_description
1 polymer ?
#
loop_
_entity_poly.entity_id
_entity_poly.type
_entity_poly.pdbx_seq_one_letter_code
_entity_poly.pdbx_strand_id
1 'polypeptide(L)'
;MTTSDSAQFDLESTSSKFPRKEAPLPEMIVEEQVSHPSKDLHRPTQQSVSMIRRFKEAGKCMLPDAVFLSLLHHKCIGRYPNLLHPATFNEKILQRNLRPDPRYIGLADKLSVRAYVAAKIGEKHLIPLISTPDVLTREVFDALPASFVMKANHGSNFVEVVRNKSETSFEQLQLLAERWLSTDFYYIARERHYREIKPRIYFEQLLLDHSGQIPADYKVHCFGGRPGRPIIYILVISDRFGNATHGDVYDADWNHLNVAIGHYKRSTGPAPRPKNLQSVLDIAATLCEDFDYVRVDLYAPDNQVFFGELTFTRGAGVLPFTPDSIDYEWGRLLS
;
A
#
# COMPACT_ATOMS: atom_id res chain seq x y z
N MET A 1 46.25 56.97 -12.94
CA MET A 1 45.78 58.31 -13.28
C MET A 1 44.90 58.19 -14.52
N THR A 2 43.71 58.81 -14.46
CA THR A 2 42.77 59.18 -15.55
C THR A 2 42.20 58.02 -16.39
N THR A 3 40.92 57.61 -16.23
CA THR A 3 39.65 58.27 -16.70
C THR A 3 39.66 58.47 -18.23
N SER A 4 38.63 58.30 -19.05
CA SER A 4 37.16 58.19 -18.97
C SER A 4 36.72 58.14 -20.46
N ASP A 5 35.87 57.21 -20.90
CA ASP A 5 34.41 57.37 -21.08
C ASP A 5 33.99 57.86 -22.50
N SER A 6 32.71 57.64 -22.84
CA SER A 6 31.97 57.90 -24.09
C SER A 6 31.82 56.71 -25.07
N ALA A 7 30.64 56.39 -25.63
CA ALA A 7 29.27 56.82 -25.37
C ALA A 7 28.28 55.81 -25.99
N GLN A 8 27.10 55.78 -25.38
CA GLN A 8 25.80 55.25 -25.79
C GLN A 8 25.49 55.14 -27.30
N PHE A 9 24.83 54.05 -27.66
CA PHE A 9 23.65 54.11 -28.53
C PHE A 9 22.56 53.17 -27.97
N ASP A 10 21.45 53.79 -27.55
CA ASP A 10 20.20 53.16 -27.17
C ASP A 10 19.46 52.62 -28.40
N LEU A 11 18.81 51.48 -28.25
CA LEU A 11 17.55 51.17 -28.91
C LEU A 11 16.82 50.09 -28.08
N GLU A 12 15.77 50.55 -27.42
CA GLU A 12 14.79 49.76 -26.69
C GLU A 12 14.08 48.76 -27.63
N SER A 13 13.94 47.51 -27.18
CA SER A 13 12.80 46.69 -27.58
C SER A 13 12.25 45.99 -26.35
N THR A 14 11.15 46.55 -25.86
CA THR A 14 10.27 46.03 -24.84
C THR A 14 9.70 44.68 -25.29
N SER A 15 9.95 43.63 -24.51
CA SER A 15 9.19 42.38 -24.60
C SER A 15 8.78 41.94 -23.21
N SER A 16 7.48 42.07 -23.01
CA SER A 16 6.66 41.72 -21.86
C SER A 16 7.10 40.46 -21.11
N LYS A 17 7.47 40.65 -19.83
CA LYS A 17 7.46 39.58 -18.83
C LYS A 17 6.00 39.29 -18.44
N PHE A 18 5.43 38.24 -19.02
CA PHE A 18 4.23 37.62 -18.45
C PHE A 18 4.67 36.64 -17.34
N PRO A 19 4.18 36.77 -16.10
CA PRO A 19 4.36 35.75 -15.09
C PRO A 19 3.51 34.54 -15.48
N ARG A 20 4.13 33.41 -15.82
CA ARG A 20 3.42 32.14 -15.86
C ARG A 20 3.01 31.81 -14.43
N LYS A 21 1.74 32.09 -14.09
CA LYS A 21 1.06 31.43 -12.98
C LYS A 21 1.13 29.93 -13.26
N GLU A 22 1.93 29.21 -12.51
CA GLU A 22 1.79 27.76 -12.38
C GLU A 22 0.39 27.51 -11.80
N ALA A 23 -0.49 26.96 -12.63
CA ALA A 23 -1.77 26.47 -12.17
C ALA A 23 -1.51 25.21 -11.33
N PRO A 24 -2.17 25.05 -10.17
CA PRO A 24 -2.07 23.81 -9.41
C PRO A 24 -2.60 22.65 -10.28
N LEU A 25 -1.83 21.57 -10.38
CA LEU A 25 -2.28 20.33 -10.98
C LEU A 25 -3.50 19.81 -10.19
N PRO A 26 -4.53 19.25 -10.86
CA PRO A 26 -5.69 18.74 -10.15
C PRO A 26 -5.31 17.52 -9.31
N GLU A 27 -5.42 17.67 -7.99
CA GLU A 27 -5.37 16.58 -7.02
C GLU A 27 -6.44 15.54 -7.38
N MET A 28 -6.01 14.41 -7.94
CA MET A 28 -6.77 13.18 -7.86
C MET A 28 -6.26 12.42 -6.64
N ILE A 29 -6.79 12.80 -5.48
CA ILE A 29 -6.91 11.92 -4.33
C ILE A 29 -7.56 10.63 -4.86
N VAL A 30 -6.80 9.53 -4.86
CA VAL A 30 -7.44 8.22 -4.75
C VAL A 30 -8.13 8.32 -3.40
N GLU A 31 -9.46 8.48 -3.39
CA GLU A 31 -10.26 8.53 -2.17
C GLU A 31 -9.99 7.24 -1.38
N GLU A 32 -9.00 7.30 -0.49
CA GLU A 32 -8.90 6.47 0.68
C GLU A 32 -10.09 6.87 1.55
N GLN A 33 -11.19 6.13 1.42
CA GLN A 33 -12.29 6.22 2.38
C GLN A 33 -11.80 5.67 3.72
N VAL A 34 -11.13 6.51 4.49
CA VAL A 34 -11.05 6.38 5.95
C VAL A 34 -12.35 6.99 6.49
N SER A 35 -13.37 6.16 6.67
CA SER A 35 -14.58 6.57 7.37
C SER A 35 -14.36 6.43 8.88
N HIS A 36 -14.24 7.57 9.58
CA HIS A 36 -14.51 7.64 11.02
C HIS A 36 -15.83 8.41 11.25
N PRO A 37 -16.71 7.94 12.15
CA PRO A 37 -18.05 8.48 12.28
C PRO A 37 -18.07 9.75 13.11
N SER A 38 -18.27 10.89 12.46
CA SER A 38 -18.79 12.09 13.12
C SER A 38 -20.32 11.99 13.13
N LYS A 39 -20.89 11.98 14.34
CA LYS A 39 -22.34 12.02 14.59
C LYS A 39 -22.94 13.26 13.92
N ASP A 40 -23.74 13.06 12.89
CA ASP A 40 -24.88 13.92 12.57
C ASP A 40 -25.94 13.11 11.83
N LEU A 41 -27.12 13.00 12.45
CA LEU A 41 -28.33 12.47 11.82
C LEU A 41 -28.67 13.37 10.62
N HIS A 42 -28.59 12.86 9.39
CA HIS A 42 -29.51 13.20 8.29
C HIS A 42 -29.43 12.17 7.14
N ARG A 43 -30.62 11.65 6.78
CA ARG A 43 -31.07 10.85 5.61
C ARG A 43 -30.05 10.52 4.48
N PRO A 44 -30.00 9.27 3.96
CA PRO A 44 -29.11 8.94 2.85
C PRO A 44 -29.68 9.45 1.52
N THR A 45 -28.98 10.37 0.87
CA THR A 45 -29.14 10.66 -0.57
C THR A 45 -28.22 9.73 -1.35
N GLN A 46 -28.81 8.80 -2.11
CA GLN A 46 -28.11 8.07 -3.16
C GLN A 46 -27.55 9.06 -4.19
N GLN A 47 -26.25 9.34 -4.13
CA GLN A 47 -25.60 10.14 -5.17
C GLN A 47 -25.44 9.28 -6.42
N SER A 48 -26.16 9.64 -7.49
CA SER A 48 -26.04 9.00 -8.79
C SER A 48 -24.63 9.25 -9.36
N VAL A 49 -23.90 8.18 -9.66
CA VAL A 49 -22.59 8.27 -10.29
C VAL A 49 -22.77 8.87 -11.70
N SER A 50 -22.18 10.05 -11.95
CA SER A 50 -22.23 10.76 -13.24
C SER A 50 -21.93 9.82 -14.42
N MET A 51 -22.74 9.91 -15.49
CA MET A 51 -22.56 9.12 -16.73
C MET A 51 -21.12 9.21 -17.27
N ILE A 52 -20.50 10.40 -17.19
CA ILE A 52 -19.12 10.63 -17.62
C ILE A 52 -18.13 9.75 -16.85
N ARG A 53 -18.34 9.57 -15.54
CA ARG A 53 -17.51 8.69 -14.71
C ARG A 53 -17.70 7.23 -15.11
N ARG A 54 -18.93 6.79 -15.40
CA ARG A 54 -19.21 5.43 -15.88
C ARG A 54 -18.55 5.14 -17.23
N PHE A 55 -18.59 6.09 -18.17
CA PHE A 55 -17.89 5.95 -19.46
C PHE A 55 -16.37 5.93 -19.30
N LYS A 56 -15.81 6.75 -18.40
CA LYS A 56 -14.36 6.72 -18.10
C LYS A 56 -13.93 5.38 -17.48
N GLU A 57 -14.70 4.84 -16.54
CA GLU A 57 -14.39 3.52 -15.96
C GLU A 57 -14.52 2.40 -16.98
N ALA A 58 -15.59 2.40 -17.80
CA ALA A 58 -15.74 1.42 -18.88
C ALA A 58 -14.58 1.50 -19.89
N GLY A 59 -14.17 2.70 -20.29
CA GLY A 59 -13.04 2.91 -21.18
C GLY A 59 -11.71 2.38 -20.62
N LYS A 60 -11.45 2.58 -19.31
CA LYS A 60 -10.27 2.02 -18.65
C LYS A 60 -10.26 0.49 -18.68
N CYS A 61 -11.42 -0.16 -18.49
CA CYS A 61 -11.51 -1.62 -18.52
C CYS A 61 -11.20 -2.23 -19.90
N MET A 62 -11.39 -1.46 -20.98
CA MET A 62 -11.14 -1.93 -22.36
C MET A 62 -9.71 -1.69 -22.84
N LEU A 63 -8.89 -0.92 -22.11
CA LEU A 63 -7.50 -0.69 -22.49
C LEU A 63 -6.67 -1.97 -22.31
N PRO A 64 -5.78 -2.30 -23.26
CA PRO A 64 -4.76 -3.32 -23.04
C PRO A 64 -3.94 -2.98 -21.79
N ASP A 65 -3.65 -3.98 -20.96
CA ASP A 65 -3.01 -3.76 -19.65
C ASP A 65 -1.73 -2.94 -19.72
N ALA A 66 -0.88 -3.21 -20.72
CA ALA A 66 0.38 -2.47 -20.90
C ALA A 66 0.14 -0.97 -21.16
N VAL A 67 -0.91 -0.63 -21.92
CA VAL A 67 -1.29 0.77 -22.18
C VAL A 67 -1.85 1.41 -20.92
N PHE A 68 -2.78 0.72 -20.23
CA PHE A 68 -3.35 1.21 -18.97
C PHE A 68 -2.26 1.49 -17.93
N LEU A 69 -1.37 0.53 -17.71
CA LEU A 69 -0.27 0.63 -16.76
C LEU A 69 0.72 1.72 -17.15
N SER A 70 1.03 1.89 -18.44
CA SER A 70 1.92 2.95 -18.92
C SER A 70 1.37 4.35 -18.63
N LEU A 71 0.07 4.54 -18.88
CA LEU A 71 -0.63 5.80 -18.58
C LEU A 71 -0.72 6.06 -17.07
N LEU A 72 -1.03 5.02 -16.28
CA LEU A 72 -1.09 5.12 -14.83
C LEU A 72 0.28 5.46 -14.23
N HIS A 73 1.33 4.79 -14.68
CA HIS A 73 2.71 5.07 -14.28
C HIS A 73 3.13 6.50 -14.61
N HIS A 74 2.86 6.97 -15.83
CA HIS A 74 3.14 8.36 -16.19
C HIS A 74 2.38 9.35 -15.30
N LYS A 75 1.12 9.07 -14.99
CA LYS A 75 0.31 9.93 -14.11
C LYS A 75 0.87 9.98 -12.68
N CYS A 76 1.27 8.86 -12.12
CA CYS A 76 1.66 8.75 -10.70
C CYS A 76 3.15 9.04 -10.44
N ILE A 77 4.02 8.65 -11.37
CA ILE A 77 5.48 8.78 -11.27
C ILE A 77 6.01 9.97 -12.08
N GLY A 78 5.26 10.45 -13.08
CA GLY A 78 5.66 11.57 -13.94
C GLY A 78 6.46 11.17 -15.19
N ARG A 79 6.58 9.86 -15.48
CA ARG A 79 7.31 9.33 -16.65
C ARG A 79 6.68 8.05 -17.19
N TYR A 80 6.81 7.81 -18.49
CA TYR A 80 6.40 6.54 -19.08
C TYR A 80 7.38 5.43 -18.69
N PRO A 81 6.90 4.20 -18.39
CA PRO A 81 7.76 3.09 -18.04
C PRO A 81 8.42 2.47 -19.27
N ASN A 82 9.66 2.03 -19.13
CA ASN A 82 10.28 1.12 -20.08
C ASN A 82 9.94 -0.34 -19.75
N LEU A 83 8.84 -0.84 -20.31
CA LEU A 83 8.38 -2.22 -20.07
C LEU A 83 9.25 -3.30 -20.75
N LEU A 84 10.10 -2.93 -21.71
CA LEU A 84 10.99 -3.87 -22.40
C LEU A 84 12.31 -4.05 -21.62
N HIS A 85 12.88 -2.95 -21.14
CA HIS A 85 14.12 -2.91 -20.39
C HIS A 85 13.92 -2.08 -19.10
N PRO A 86 13.26 -2.65 -18.09
CA PRO A 86 12.94 -1.93 -16.86
C PRO A 86 14.21 -1.63 -16.07
N ALA A 87 14.40 -0.37 -15.70
CA ALA A 87 15.53 0.09 -14.92
C ALA A 87 15.13 0.39 -13.46
N THR A 88 13.89 0.83 -13.23
CA THR A 88 13.41 1.22 -11.90
C THR A 88 12.68 0.09 -11.19
N PHE A 89 12.57 0.20 -9.87
CA PHE A 89 11.82 -0.75 -9.06
C PHE A 89 10.35 -0.76 -9.47
N ASN A 90 9.72 0.41 -9.63
CA ASN A 90 8.35 0.52 -10.13
C ASN A 90 8.15 -0.16 -11.49
N GLU A 91 9.05 0.03 -12.46
CA GLU A 91 8.97 -0.63 -13.78
C GLU A 91 9.05 -2.17 -13.69
N LYS A 92 9.91 -2.69 -12.81
CA LYS A 92 10.02 -4.14 -12.56
C LYS A 92 8.76 -4.69 -11.88
N ILE A 93 8.14 -3.93 -10.98
CA ILE A 93 6.84 -4.28 -10.42
C ILE A 93 5.74 -4.28 -11.49
N LEU A 94 5.73 -3.33 -12.43
CA LEU A 94 4.79 -3.34 -13.55
C LEU A 94 4.94 -4.62 -14.41
N GLN A 95 6.16 -5.09 -14.64
CA GLN A 95 6.36 -6.37 -15.32
C GLN A 95 5.76 -7.55 -14.53
N ARG A 96 5.94 -7.58 -13.20
CA ARG A 96 5.31 -8.60 -12.35
C ARG A 96 3.78 -8.54 -12.38
N ASN A 97 3.19 -7.35 -12.52
CA ASN A 97 1.75 -7.21 -12.69
C ASN A 97 1.27 -7.83 -14.01
N LEU A 98 2.01 -7.59 -15.09
CA LEU A 98 1.70 -8.12 -16.42
C LEU A 98 1.96 -9.63 -16.52
N ARG A 99 2.97 -10.14 -15.82
CA ARG A 99 3.39 -11.54 -15.89
C ARG A 99 3.72 -12.05 -14.48
N PRO A 100 2.70 -12.22 -13.61
CA PRO A 100 2.95 -12.67 -12.25
C PRO A 100 3.43 -14.12 -12.25
N ASP A 101 4.30 -14.44 -11.30
CA ASP A 101 4.57 -15.83 -10.97
C ASP A 101 3.26 -16.49 -10.50
N PRO A 102 2.86 -17.66 -11.03
CA PRO A 102 1.65 -18.35 -10.61
C PRO A 102 1.58 -18.61 -9.09
N ARG A 103 2.73 -18.76 -8.43
CA ARG A 103 2.81 -18.92 -6.96
C ARG A 103 2.21 -17.74 -6.20
N TYR A 104 2.19 -16.54 -6.78
CA TYR A 104 1.68 -15.33 -6.12
C TYR A 104 0.19 -15.40 -5.81
N ILE A 105 -0.61 -16.18 -6.54
CA ILE A 105 -2.05 -16.28 -6.32
C ILE A 105 -2.34 -16.79 -4.89
N GLY A 106 -1.77 -17.95 -4.52
CA GLY A 106 -1.96 -18.52 -3.19
C GLY A 106 -1.22 -17.77 -2.07
N LEU A 107 -0.18 -17.01 -2.42
CA LEU A 107 0.60 -16.25 -1.44
C LEU A 107 0.05 -14.84 -1.18
N ALA A 108 -0.68 -14.26 -2.14
CA ALA A 108 -1.37 -12.98 -1.98
C ALA A 108 -2.78 -13.16 -1.38
N ASP A 109 -3.38 -14.34 -1.55
CA ASP A 109 -4.63 -14.70 -0.88
C ASP A 109 -4.41 -14.81 0.64
N LYS A 110 -4.97 -13.85 1.36
CA LYS A 110 -4.79 -13.68 2.81
C LYS A 110 -5.28 -14.88 3.64
N LEU A 111 -6.08 -15.79 3.06
CA LEU A 111 -6.49 -17.02 3.72
C LEU A 111 -5.58 -18.20 3.40
N SER A 112 -5.25 -18.45 2.14
CA SER A 112 -4.44 -19.63 1.77
C SER A 112 -2.95 -19.46 2.09
N VAL A 113 -2.41 -18.23 2.11
CA VAL A 113 -1.02 -17.95 2.50
C VAL A 113 -0.69 -18.42 3.93
N ARG A 114 -1.70 -18.54 4.79
CA ARG A 114 -1.53 -18.89 6.21
C ARG A 114 -0.87 -20.26 6.39
N ALA A 115 -1.18 -21.24 5.54
CA ALA A 115 -0.56 -22.56 5.60
C ALA A 115 0.95 -22.49 5.27
N TYR A 116 1.33 -21.69 4.27
CA TYR A 116 2.73 -21.44 3.92
C TYR A 116 3.49 -20.78 5.08
N VAL A 117 2.91 -19.74 5.69
CA VAL A 117 3.52 -19.02 6.82
C VAL A 117 3.65 -19.92 8.05
N ALA A 118 2.61 -20.68 8.38
CA ALA A 118 2.64 -21.64 9.49
C ALA A 118 3.76 -22.67 9.31
N ALA A 119 3.96 -23.19 8.10
CA ALA A 119 5.01 -24.15 7.81
C ALA A 119 6.43 -23.54 7.88
N LYS A 120 6.60 -22.26 7.47
CA LYS A 120 7.91 -21.59 7.42
C LYS A 120 8.37 -21.02 8.77
N ILE A 121 7.48 -20.34 9.50
CA ILE A 121 7.84 -19.62 10.73
C ILE A 121 7.05 -20.08 11.97
N GLY A 122 5.99 -20.88 11.79
CA GLY A 122 5.16 -21.40 12.87
C GLY A 122 3.86 -20.62 13.07
N GLU A 123 2.81 -21.34 13.52
CA GLU A 123 1.46 -20.79 13.71
C GLU A 123 1.36 -19.64 14.72
N LYS A 124 2.28 -19.59 15.70
CA LYS A 124 2.33 -18.53 16.72
C LYS A 124 2.48 -17.12 16.15
N HIS A 125 2.96 -17.00 14.90
CA HIS A 125 3.10 -15.73 14.20
C HIS A 125 1.88 -15.38 13.35
N LEU A 126 0.86 -16.23 13.26
CA LEU A 126 -0.38 -15.90 12.59
C LEU A 126 -1.32 -15.17 13.53
N ILE A 127 -1.98 -14.12 13.04
CA ILE A 127 -3.07 -13.49 13.77
C ILE A 127 -4.21 -14.51 13.92
N PRO A 128 -4.78 -14.70 15.12
CA PRO A 128 -5.88 -15.63 15.32
C PRO A 128 -7.09 -15.29 14.43
N LEU A 129 -7.58 -16.29 13.69
CA LEU A 129 -8.82 -16.20 12.95
C LEU A 129 -9.99 -16.41 13.91
N ILE A 130 -10.95 -15.50 13.86
CA ILE A 130 -12.20 -15.60 14.60
C ILE A 130 -13.21 -16.39 13.76
N SER A 131 -13.35 -16.04 12.48
CA SER A 131 -14.34 -16.65 11.58
C SER A 131 -13.95 -16.44 10.12
N THR A 132 -14.32 -17.40 9.26
CA THR A 132 -14.11 -17.34 7.80
C THR A 132 -15.38 -17.76 7.07
N PRO A 133 -16.50 -17.03 7.24
CA PRO A 133 -17.78 -17.47 6.73
C PRO A 133 -17.82 -17.43 5.20
N ASP A 134 -18.67 -18.25 4.58
CA ASP A 134 -18.96 -18.13 3.15
C ASP A 134 -19.86 -16.91 2.87
N VAL A 135 -20.77 -16.59 3.80
CA VAL A 135 -21.70 -15.45 3.73
C VAL A 135 -21.77 -14.77 5.10
N LEU A 136 -21.76 -13.44 5.13
CA LEU A 136 -21.99 -12.69 6.36
C LEU A 136 -23.48 -12.73 6.73
N THR A 137 -23.86 -13.66 7.59
CA THR A 137 -25.23 -13.72 8.13
C THR A 137 -25.32 -13.00 9.48
N ARG A 138 -26.55 -12.77 9.95
CA ARG A 138 -26.80 -12.13 11.23
C ARG A 138 -26.23 -12.96 12.39
N GLU A 139 -26.34 -14.28 12.29
CA GLU A 139 -25.83 -15.23 13.29
C GLU A 139 -24.31 -15.17 13.38
N VAL A 140 -23.62 -15.07 12.23
CA VAL A 140 -22.16 -14.88 12.20
C VAL A 140 -21.79 -13.59 12.92
N PHE A 141 -22.46 -12.48 12.60
CA PHE A 141 -22.21 -11.18 13.25
C PHE A 141 -22.47 -11.19 14.76
N ASP A 142 -23.57 -11.80 15.19
CA ASP A 142 -23.92 -11.87 16.61
C ASP A 142 -22.87 -12.70 17.39
N ALA A 143 -22.28 -13.73 16.77
CA ALA A 143 -21.20 -14.54 17.34
C ALA A 143 -19.82 -13.86 17.38
N LEU A 144 -19.59 -12.77 16.63
CA LEU A 144 -18.32 -12.03 16.68
C LEU A 144 -18.06 -11.44 18.07
N PRO A 145 -16.79 -11.32 18.51
CA PRO A 145 -16.44 -10.68 19.77
C PRO A 145 -16.74 -9.17 19.77
N ALA A 146 -16.54 -8.51 20.92
CA ALA A 146 -16.76 -7.07 21.06
C ALA A 146 -15.84 -6.21 20.18
N SER A 147 -14.68 -6.73 19.76
CA SER A 147 -13.76 -6.07 18.85
C SER A 147 -13.09 -7.08 17.91
N PHE A 148 -12.88 -6.69 16.66
CA PHE A 148 -12.32 -7.54 15.61
C PHE A 148 -11.87 -6.71 14.41
N VAL A 149 -11.19 -7.34 13.46
CA VAL A 149 -10.90 -6.77 12.15
C VAL A 149 -11.60 -7.62 11.09
N MET A 150 -12.48 -7.01 10.31
CA MET A 150 -13.05 -7.64 9.11
C MET A 150 -12.16 -7.34 7.91
N LYS A 151 -11.86 -8.35 7.10
CA LYS A 151 -11.04 -8.21 5.91
C LYS A 151 -11.62 -9.00 4.75
N ALA A 152 -11.27 -8.61 3.53
CA ALA A 152 -11.42 -9.48 2.36
C ALA A 152 -10.06 -9.97 1.86
N ASN A 153 -10.02 -11.19 1.34
CA ASN A 153 -8.77 -11.89 1.04
C ASN A 153 -8.12 -11.54 -0.31
N HIS A 154 -8.89 -10.99 -1.24
CA HIS A 154 -8.60 -10.92 -2.68
C HIS A 154 -8.22 -9.50 -3.16
N GLY A 155 -7.55 -8.72 -2.32
CA GLY A 155 -7.16 -7.37 -2.67
C GLY A 155 -6.39 -6.64 -1.58
N SER A 156 -6.28 -5.32 -1.76
CA SER A 156 -5.68 -4.38 -0.81
C SER A 156 -6.73 -3.39 -0.27
N ASN A 157 -6.46 -2.81 0.90
CA ASN A 157 -7.33 -1.84 1.59
C ASN A 157 -8.76 -2.31 1.89
N PHE A 158 -9.03 -3.62 1.82
CA PHE A 158 -10.28 -4.21 2.31
C PHE A 158 -10.11 -4.63 3.76
N VAL A 159 -10.09 -3.63 4.65
CA VAL A 159 -9.88 -3.77 6.08
C VAL A 159 -10.84 -2.82 6.81
N GLU A 160 -11.59 -3.36 7.77
CA GLU A 160 -12.48 -2.62 8.65
C GLU A 160 -12.15 -2.98 10.09
N VAL A 161 -11.79 -1.98 10.89
CA VAL A 161 -11.39 -2.17 12.28
C VAL A 161 -12.56 -1.82 13.19
N VAL A 162 -13.13 -2.84 13.83
CA VAL A 162 -14.23 -2.68 14.78
C VAL A 162 -13.64 -2.71 16.20
N ARG A 163 -13.48 -1.52 16.80
CA ARG A 163 -13.03 -1.38 18.20
C ARG A 163 -14.15 -1.66 19.20
N ASN A 164 -15.40 -1.38 18.82
CA ASN A 164 -16.57 -1.60 19.65
C ASN A 164 -17.77 -2.04 18.79
N LYS A 165 -18.13 -3.33 18.86
CA LYS A 165 -19.24 -3.90 18.09
C LYS A 165 -20.58 -3.23 18.40
N SER A 166 -20.78 -2.63 19.57
CA SER A 166 -22.05 -1.93 19.88
C SER A 166 -22.24 -0.65 19.07
N GLU A 167 -21.19 -0.12 18.46
CA GLU A 167 -21.21 1.06 17.59
C GLU A 167 -21.29 0.70 16.10
N THR A 168 -21.28 -0.60 15.77
CA THR A 168 -21.28 -1.10 14.39
C THR A 168 -22.49 -1.99 14.16
N SER A 169 -23.29 -1.70 13.14
CA SER A 169 -24.46 -2.51 12.80
C SER A 169 -24.12 -3.66 11.85
N PHE A 170 -24.94 -4.71 11.87
CA PHE A 170 -24.83 -5.82 10.92
C PHE A 170 -24.93 -5.33 9.47
N GLU A 171 -25.90 -4.44 9.20
CA GLU A 171 -26.18 -3.89 7.87
C GLU A 171 -25.00 -3.07 7.33
N GLN A 172 -24.30 -2.33 8.19
CA GLN A 172 -23.10 -1.59 7.81
C GLN A 172 -21.99 -2.53 7.34
N LEU A 173 -21.69 -3.59 8.09
CA LEU A 173 -20.68 -4.57 7.70
C LEU A 173 -21.09 -5.42 6.50
N GLN A 174 -22.37 -5.75 6.39
CA GLN A 174 -22.92 -6.46 5.24
C GLN A 174 -22.74 -5.66 3.95
N LEU A 175 -23.13 -4.39 3.93
CA LEU A 175 -22.95 -3.51 2.77
C LEU A 175 -21.47 -3.36 2.38
N LEU A 176 -20.60 -3.27 3.39
CA LEU A 176 -19.16 -3.19 3.17
C LEU A 176 -18.60 -4.49 2.56
N ALA A 177 -19.00 -5.64 3.11
CA ALA A 177 -18.64 -6.96 2.62
C ALA A 177 -19.12 -7.17 1.17
N GLU A 178 -20.37 -6.84 0.86
CA GLU A 178 -20.93 -6.94 -0.50
C GLU A 178 -20.15 -6.06 -1.49
N ARG A 179 -19.81 -4.83 -1.09
CA ARG A 179 -18.97 -3.93 -1.89
C ARG A 179 -17.59 -4.53 -2.16
N TRP A 180 -16.93 -5.07 -1.15
CA TRP A 180 -15.61 -5.68 -1.33
C TRP A 180 -15.69 -6.93 -2.21
N LEU A 181 -16.62 -7.84 -1.93
CA LEU A 181 -16.78 -9.11 -2.66
C LEU A 181 -17.20 -8.92 -4.13
N SER A 182 -17.87 -7.81 -4.46
CA SER A 182 -18.21 -7.46 -5.84
C SER A 182 -17.12 -6.69 -6.57
N THR A 183 -16.06 -6.27 -5.88
CA THR A 183 -14.96 -5.53 -6.49
C THR A 183 -13.94 -6.49 -7.09
N ASP A 184 -13.85 -6.52 -8.41
CA ASP A 184 -12.74 -7.19 -9.08
C ASP A 184 -11.47 -6.31 -8.97
N PHE A 185 -10.63 -6.65 -7.99
CA PHE A 185 -9.44 -5.90 -7.63
C PHE A 185 -8.44 -5.75 -8.80
N TYR A 186 -8.46 -6.68 -9.76
CA TYR A 186 -7.65 -6.60 -10.97
C TYR A 186 -7.89 -5.30 -11.75
N TYR A 187 -9.13 -4.80 -11.79
CA TYR A 187 -9.45 -3.62 -12.60
C TYR A 187 -8.92 -2.31 -12.00
N ILE A 188 -8.49 -2.31 -10.74
CA ILE A 188 -7.93 -1.13 -10.07
C ILE A 188 -6.54 -0.81 -10.63
N ALA A 189 -5.63 -1.79 -10.64
CA ALA A 189 -4.23 -1.56 -10.99
C ALA A 189 -3.57 -2.71 -11.78
N ARG A 190 -4.36 -3.61 -12.38
CA ARG A 190 -3.90 -4.72 -13.25
C ARG A 190 -2.95 -5.70 -12.57
N GLU A 191 -3.07 -5.84 -11.27
CA GLU A 191 -2.38 -6.87 -10.49
C GLU A 191 -3.02 -8.24 -10.77
N ARG A 192 -2.58 -8.91 -11.85
CA ARG A 192 -3.21 -10.11 -12.42
C ARG A 192 -3.40 -11.27 -11.44
N HIS A 193 -2.52 -11.41 -10.45
CA HIS A 193 -2.58 -12.51 -9.48
C HIS A 193 -3.84 -12.44 -8.59
N TYR A 194 -4.47 -11.27 -8.40
CA TYR A 194 -5.74 -11.18 -7.66
C TYR A 194 -6.93 -11.77 -8.42
N ARG A 195 -6.86 -11.85 -9.76
CA ARG A 195 -8.00 -12.25 -10.61
C ARG A 195 -8.50 -13.66 -10.33
N GLU A 196 -7.59 -14.56 -9.95
CA GLU A 196 -7.88 -15.97 -9.71
C GLU A 196 -8.21 -16.26 -8.22
N ILE A 197 -8.10 -15.26 -7.34
CA ILE A 197 -8.39 -15.43 -5.92
C ILE A 197 -9.90 -15.34 -5.73
N LYS A 198 -10.50 -16.45 -5.27
CA LYS A 198 -11.94 -16.47 -4.93
C LYS A 198 -12.21 -15.45 -3.81
N PRO A 199 -13.08 -14.44 -4.05
CA PRO A 199 -13.44 -13.46 -3.04
C PRO A 199 -14.10 -14.09 -1.81
N ARG A 200 -13.53 -13.82 -0.63
CA ARG A 200 -14.07 -14.21 0.67
C ARG A 200 -13.81 -13.10 1.68
N ILE A 201 -14.69 -13.04 2.67
CA ILE A 201 -14.49 -12.25 3.89
C ILE A 201 -14.00 -13.14 5.02
N TYR A 202 -13.30 -12.54 5.97
CA TYR A 202 -12.89 -13.20 7.19
C TYR A 202 -12.67 -12.19 8.31
N PHE A 203 -12.58 -12.71 9.52
CA PHE A 203 -12.48 -11.94 10.75
C PHE A 203 -11.25 -12.40 11.53
N GLU A 204 -10.41 -11.45 11.90
CA GLU A 204 -9.21 -11.67 12.72
C GLU A 204 -9.31 -10.93 14.05
N GLN A 205 -8.59 -11.45 15.04
CA GLN A 205 -8.39 -10.75 16.30
C GLN A 205 -7.80 -9.35 16.05
N LEU A 206 -8.38 -8.35 16.69
CA LEU A 206 -7.81 -7.01 16.74
C LEU A 206 -6.55 -7.03 17.61
N LEU A 207 -5.40 -6.77 17.00
CA LEU A 207 -4.14 -6.59 17.72
C LEU A 207 -4.06 -5.18 18.30
N LEU A 208 -3.69 -5.10 19.57
CA LEU A 208 -3.41 -3.86 20.29
C LEU A 208 -2.07 -3.99 20.99
N ASP A 209 -1.34 -2.89 21.10
CA ASP A 209 -0.14 -2.80 21.95
C ASP A 209 -0.50 -2.57 23.43
N HIS A 210 0.50 -2.52 24.30
CA HIS A 210 0.33 -2.25 25.73
C HIS A 210 -0.40 -0.93 26.06
N SER A 211 -0.52 0.00 25.11
CA SER A 211 -1.21 1.28 25.26
C SER A 211 -2.66 1.24 24.72
N GLY A 212 -3.11 0.08 24.25
CA GLY A 212 -4.44 -0.09 23.65
C GLY A 212 -4.56 0.49 22.24
N GLN A 213 -3.42 0.76 21.58
CA GLN A 213 -3.38 1.28 20.21
C GLN A 213 -3.10 0.17 19.21
N ILE A 214 -3.54 0.38 17.97
CA ILE A 214 -3.22 -0.55 16.88
C ILE A 214 -1.73 -0.42 16.59
N PRO A 215 -0.96 -1.53 16.59
CA PRO A 215 0.47 -1.47 16.38
C PRO A 215 0.81 -0.94 14.99
N ALA A 216 1.99 -0.31 14.87
CA ALA A 216 2.53 0.13 13.59
C ALA A 216 2.72 -1.04 12.61
N ASP A 217 2.52 -0.78 11.32
CA ASP A 217 2.82 -1.73 10.25
C ASP A 217 4.30 -1.67 9.90
N TYR A 218 5.00 -2.80 10.02
CA TYR A 218 6.36 -2.98 9.54
C TYR A 218 6.32 -3.59 8.15
N LYS A 219 6.50 -2.76 7.13
CA LYS A 219 6.56 -3.21 5.73
C LYS A 219 8.02 -3.47 5.36
N VAL A 220 8.45 -4.71 5.56
CA VAL A 220 9.84 -5.14 5.39
C VAL A 220 10.09 -5.55 3.94
N HIS A 221 10.77 -4.68 3.21
CA HIS A 221 11.23 -4.91 1.85
C HIS A 221 12.46 -5.79 1.83
N CYS A 222 12.34 -7.00 1.31
CA CYS A 222 13.45 -7.94 1.23
C CYS A 222 13.84 -8.16 -0.24
N PHE A 223 15.13 -8.01 -0.53
CA PHE A 223 15.70 -8.21 -1.87
C PHE A 223 16.77 -9.32 -1.84
N GLY A 224 16.77 -10.17 -2.86
CA GLY A 224 17.77 -11.21 -3.08
C GLY A 224 17.55 -12.49 -2.26
N GLY A 225 16.30 -12.97 -2.13
CA GLY A 225 15.98 -14.20 -1.42
C GLY A 225 16.60 -15.43 -2.07
N ARG A 226 17.69 -15.88 -1.43
CA ARG A 226 18.32 -17.20 -1.48
C ARG A 226 18.89 -17.44 -0.08
N PRO A 227 19.23 -18.68 0.32
CA PRO A 227 19.84 -18.93 1.63
C PRO A 227 21.00 -17.95 1.91
N GLY A 228 20.83 -17.05 2.88
CA GLY A 228 21.67 -15.87 3.09
C GLY A 228 20.94 -14.73 3.82
N ARG A 229 21.56 -13.55 3.93
CA ARG A 229 20.94 -12.33 4.49
C ARG A 229 20.45 -11.45 3.32
N PRO A 230 19.13 -11.32 3.08
CA PRO A 230 18.62 -10.42 2.05
C PRO A 230 18.96 -8.97 2.40
N ILE A 231 18.97 -8.10 1.39
CA ILE A 231 19.03 -6.65 1.63
C ILE A 231 17.64 -6.24 2.11
N ILE A 232 17.59 -5.59 3.29
CA ILE A 232 16.34 -5.22 3.95
C ILE A 232 16.21 -3.70 4.09
N TYR A 233 15.05 -3.20 3.70
CA TYR A 233 14.57 -1.87 4.07
C TYR A 233 13.22 -1.98 4.77
N ILE A 234 12.98 -1.17 5.79
CA ILE A 234 11.78 -1.24 6.61
C ILE A 234 11.03 0.07 6.46
N LEU A 235 9.82 0.03 5.88
CA LEU A 235 8.90 1.16 6.00
C LEU A 235 7.99 0.91 7.21
N VAL A 236 8.11 1.77 8.22
CA VAL A 236 7.23 1.78 9.38
C VAL A 236 6.10 2.75 9.11
N ILE A 237 4.86 2.25 9.10
CA ILE A 237 3.66 3.11 9.06
C ILE A 237 3.05 3.16 10.45
N SER A 238 3.20 4.32 11.08
CA SER A 238 2.64 4.60 12.40
C SER A 238 1.27 5.26 12.27
N ASP A 239 0.44 5.08 13.28
CA ASP A 239 -0.90 5.68 13.40
C ASP A 239 -1.77 5.51 12.14
N ARG A 240 -1.67 4.37 11.44
CA ARG A 240 -2.31 4.13 10.14
C ARG A 240 -3.82 4.43 10.10
N PHE A 241 -4.50 4.22 11.21
CA PHE A 241 -5.95 4.42 11.34
C PHE A 241 -6.31 5.66 12.18
N GLY A 242 -5.34 6.50 12.51
CA GLY A 242 -5.53 7.74 13.26
C GLY A 242 -5.31 8.98 12.41
N ASN A 243 -5.07 10.11 13.08
CA ASN A 243 -5.01 11.44 12.46
C ASN A 243 -3.58 11.90 12.18
N ALA A 244 -2.58 11.14 12.62
CA ALA A 244 -1.16 11.47 12.53
C ALA A 244 -0.37 10.40 11.76
N THR A 245 -1.00 9.74 10.77
CA THR A 245 -0.35 8.74 9.93
C THR A 245 0.96 9.25 9.33
N HIS A 246 2.04 8.50 9.55
CA HIS A 246 3.36 8.82 8.99
C HIS A 246 4.12 7.56 8.59
N GLY A 247 5.04 7.72 7.65
CA GLY A 247 5.83 6.64 7.08
C GLY A 247 7.31 6.98 7.10
N ASP A 248 8.09 6.21 7.87
CA ASP A 248 9.53 6.38 7.98
C ASP A 248 10.26 5.14 7.49
N VAL A 249 11.34 5.34 6.73
CA VAL A 249 12.11 4.25 6.12
C VAL A 249 13.41 4.04 6.87
N TYR A 250 13.73 2.81 7.20
CA TYR A 250 14.96 2.40 7.89
C TYR A 250 15.69 1.32 7.09
N ASP A 251 16.99 1.19 7.30
CA ASP A 251 17.72 -0.02 6.92
C ASP A 251 17.61 -1.11 7.99
N ALA A 252 18.25 -2.26 7.76
CA ALA A 252 18.26 -3.39 8.69
C ALA A 252 18.90 -3.08 10.06
N ASP A 253 19.78 -2.07 10.12
CA ASP A 253 20.45 -1.63 11.34
C ASP A 253 19.68 -0.52 12.06
N TRP A 254 18.45 -0.22 11.61
CA TRP A 254 17.58 0.82 12.15
C TRP A 254 18.11 2.25 11.94
N ASN A 255 18.95 2.48 10.93
CA ASN A 255 19.32 3.83 10.53
C ASN A 255 18.16 4.45 9.74
N HIS A 256 17.68 5.62 10.19
CA HIS A 256 16.60 6.34 9.51
C HIS A 256 17.11 6.94 8.20
N LEU A 257 16.47 6.56 7.10
CA LEU A 257 16.83 6.97 5.75
C LEU A 257 16.03 8.21 5.33
N ASN A 258 16.67 9.08 4.56
CA ASN A 258 16.04 10.27 3.99
C ASN A 258 15.19 9.92 2.75
N VAL A 259 14.21 9.05 2.93
CA VAL A 259 13.36 8.49 1.86
C VAL A 259 11.90 8.59 2.25
N ALA A 260 11.06 9.10 1.35
CA ALA A 260 9.61 8.95 1.43
C ALA A 260 9.13 8.01 0.32
N ILE A 261 8.10 7.22 0.62
CA ILE A 261 7.47 6.31 -0.33
C ILE A 261 5.97 6.60 -0.38
N GLY A 262 5.48 7.02 -1.54
CA GLY A 262 4.08 7.38 -1.73
C GLY A 262 3.70 8.69 -1.05
N HIS A 263 2.51 8.71 -0.44
CA HIS A 263 1.91 9.91 0.16
C HIS A 263 2.22 10.06 1.65
N TYR A 264 2.94 9.11 2.26
CA TYR A 264 3.19 9.15 3.69
C TYR A 264 4.08 10.33 4.05
N LYS A 265 3.56 11.20 4.92
CA LYS A 265 4.35 12.25 5.55
C LYS A 265 5.40 11.58 6.44
N ARG A 266 6.62 12.12 6.42
CA ARG A 266 7.71 11.65 7.29
C ARG A 266 7.64 12.29 8.66
N SER A 267 8.16 11.57 9.65
CA SER A 267 8.36 12.12 10.99
C SER A 267 9.45 13.17 11.02
N THR A 268 9.40 14.04 12.03
CA THR A 268 10.46 15.03 12.29
C THR A 268 11.75 14.38 12.78
N GLY A 269 11.68 13.17 13.33
CA GLY A 269 12.82 12.42 13.85
C GLY A 269 12.58 10.91 13.83
N PRO A 270 13.62 10.10 14.04
CA PRO A 270 13.51 8.65 14.03
C PRO A 270 12.74 8.10 15.24
N ALA A 271 12.01 7.01 15.02
CA ALA A 271 11.40 6.22 16.07
C ALA A 271 12.47 5.42 16.85
N PRO A 272 12.23 5.10 18.13
CA PRO A 272 13.14 4.27 18.91
C PRO A 272 13.27 2.88 18.27
N ARG A 273 14.48 2.32 18.31
CA ARG A 273 14.75 0.96 17.82
C ARG A 273 13.89 -0.06 18.58
N PRO A 274 13.10 -0.90 17.89
CA PRO A 274 12.29 -1.93 18.52
C PRO A 274 13.17 -2.96 19.20
N LYS A 275 12.78 -3.39 20.39
CA LYS A 275 13.51 -4.41 21.16
C LYS A 275 13.54 -5.76 20.43
N ASN A 276 12.48 -6.09 19.70
CA ASN A 276 12.30 -7.31 18.91
C ASN A 276 12.69 -7.14 17.43
N LEU A 277 13.45 -6.11 17.05
CA LEU A 277 13.82 -5.88 15.65
C LEU A 277 14.51 -7.11 15.02
N GLN A 278 15.38 -7.79 15.77
CA GLN A 278 16.05 -8.98 15.24
C GLN A 278 15.03 -10.06 14.83
N SER A 279 14.02 -10.32 15.65
CA SER A 279 12.94 -11.25 15.32
C SER A 279 12.16 -10.83 14.08
N VAL A 280 11.90 -9.52 13.90
CA VAL A 280 11.24 -8.97 12.70
C VAL A 280 12.09 -9.25 11.46
N LEU A 281 13.40 -9.01 11.52
CA LEU A 281 14.34 -9.25 10.42
C LEU A 281 14.46 -10.74 10.09
N ASP A 282 14.58 -11.60 11.10
CA ASP A 282 14.74 -13.06 10.91
C ASP A 282 13.50 -13.68 10.27
N ILE A 283 12.31 -13.27 10.71
CA ILE A 283 11.03 -13.71 10.13
C ILE A 283 10.92 -13.24 8.68
N ALA A 284 11.22 -11.96 8.41
CA ALA A 284 11.15 -11.42 7.07
C ALA A 284 12.15 -12.10 6.12
N ALA A 285 13.37 -12.37 6.60
CA ALA A 285 14.40 -13.09 5.85
C ALA A 285 13.96 -14.52 5.51
N THR A 286 13.42 -15.25 6.48
CA THR A 286 12.92 -16.63 6.29
C THR A 286 11.79 -16.68 5.26
N LEU A 287 10.85 -15.72 5.31
CA LEU A 287 9.74 -15.65 4.35
C LEU A 287 10.18 -15.19 2.95
N CYS A 288 11.34 -14.54 2.82
CA CYS A 288 11.90 -14.06 1.56
C CYS A 288 12.67 -15.15 0.79
N GLU A 289 13.13 -16.23 1.41
CA GLU A 289 14.08 -17.19 0.83
C GLU A 289 13.72 -17.71 -0.58
N ASP A 290 12.43 -17.78 -0.91
CA ASP A 290 11.92 -18.32 -2.17
C ASP A 290 11.69 -17.25 -3.27
N PHE A 291 12.05 -15.99 -2.99
CA PHE A 291 11.77 -14.83 -3.84
C PHE A 291 12.95 -13.87 -3.96
N ASP A 292 13.28 -13.49 -5.19
CA ASP A 292 14.18 -12.36 -5.51
C ASP A 292 13.72 -11.02 -4.90
N TYR A 293 12.41 -10.83 -4.72
CA TYR A 293 11.84 -9.75 -3.91
C TYR A 293 10.46 -10.12 -3.37
N VAL A 294 10.26 -9.82 -2.10
CA VAL A 294 8.94 -9.77 -1.46
C VAL A 294 8.94 -8.70 -0.38
N ARG A 295 7.82 -8.01 -0.24
CA ARG A 295 7.55 -7.17 0.94
C ARG A 295 6.77 -8.01 1.94
N VAL A 296 7.34 -8.19 3.12
CA VAL A 296 6.72 -8.90 4.24
C VAL A 296 6.15 -7.87 5.20
N ASP A 297 4.84 -7.86 5.37
CA ASP A 297 4.16 -6.97 6.29
C ASP A 297 4.00 -7.67 7.64
N LEU A 298 4.51 -7.03 8.68
CA LEU A 298 4.55 -7.57 10.04
C LEU A 298 3.96 -6.55 11.04
N TYR A 299 3.36 -7.06 12.11
CA TYR A 299 3.03 -6.32 13.31
C TYR A 299 3.97 -6.75 14.42
N ALA A 300 4.48 -5.82 15.23
CA ALA A 300 5.47 -6.14 16.26
C ALA A 300 5.09 -5.66 17.68
N PRO A 301 3.84 -5.85 18.17
CA PRO A 301 3.45 -5.40 19.51
C PRO A 301 4.16 -6.20 20.61
N ASP A 302 4.59 -5.51 21.68
CA ASP A 302 4.99 -6.12 22.96
C ASP A 302 5.96 -7.31 22.86
N ASN A 303 7.02 -7.16 22.06
CA ASN A 303 8.03 -8.19 21.74
C ASN A 303 7.53 -9.42 20.96
N GLN A 304 6.27 -9.47 20.57
CA GLN A 304 5.74 -10.48 19.65
C GLN A 304 5.86 -9.99 18.21
N VAL A 305 5.77 -10.92 17.25
CA VAL A 305 5.74 -10.59 15.82
C VAL A 305 4.61 -11.38 15.18
N PHE A 306 3.72 -10.69 14.48
CA PHE A 306 2.61 -11.29 13.74
C PHE A 306 2.73 -10.97 12.26
N PHE A 307 2.44 -11.97 11.44
CA PHE A 307 2.36 -11.87 10.00
C PHE A 307 1.08 -11.15 9.57
N GLY A 308 1.22 -10.16 8.69
CA GLY A 308 0.11 -9.44 8.05
C GLY A 308 -0.14 -9.92 6.63
N GLU A 309 0.81 -9.70 5.72
CA GLU A 309 0.69 -10.11 4.30
C GLU A 309 2.06 -10.28 3.61
N LEU A 310 2.06 -11.03 2.51
CA LEU A 310 3.14 -11.00 1.51
C LEU A 310 2.67 -10.15 0.33
N THR A 311 3.48 -9.20 -0.09
CA THR A 311 3.20 -8.35 -1.26
C THR A 311 4.33 -8.46 -2.28
N PHE A 312 3.99 -8.92 -3.49
CA PHE A 312 4.94 -9.10 -4.60
C PHE A 312 4.96 -7.93 -5.59
N THR A 313 3.91 -7.10 -5.54
CA THR A 313 3.57 -6.08 -6.54
C THR A 313 3.21 -4.75 -5.90
N ARG A 314 4.04 -4.30 -4.95
CA ARG A 314 3.75 -3.12 -4.12
C ARG A 314 3.29 -1.93 -4.95
N GLY A 315 2.16 -1.33 -4.52
CA GLY A 315 1.62 -0.10 -5.11
C GLY A 315 1.35 -0.23 -6.60
N ALA A 316 1.20 -1.46 -7.10
CA ALA A 316 1.11 -1.81 -8.50
C ALA A 316 2.19 -1.19 -9.40
N GLY A 317 3.37 -0.89 -8.84
CA GLY A 317 4.46 -0.25 -9.58
C GLY A 317 4.19 1.21 -9.94
N VAL A 318 3.31 1.90 -9.21
CA VAL A 318 2.98 3.31 -9.45
C VAL A 318 3.08 4.16 -8.17
N LEU A 319 3.95 3.76 -7.24
CA LEU A 319 4.17 4.46 -5.99
C LEU A 319 5.48 5.27 -6.06
N PRO A 320 5.44 6.61 -6.03
CA PRO A 320 6.64 7.43 -6.18
C PRO A 320 7.57 7.31 -4.97
N PHE A 321 8.87 7.42 -5.23
CA PHE A 321 9.91 7.56 -4.22
C PHE A 321 10.43 8.99 -4.21
N THR A 322 10.74 9.51 -3.02
CA THR A 322 11.38 10.81 -2.85
C THR A 322 12.64 10.63 -1.99
N PRO A 323 13.85 10.82 -2.54
CA PRO A 323 14.14 11.21 -3.93
C PRO A 323 13.90 10.07 -4.95
N ASP A 324 13.68 10.42 -6.22
CA ASP A 324 13.43 9.47 -7.32
C ASP A 324 14.60 8.50 -7.56
N SER A 325 15.83 8.87 -7.16
CA SER A 325 17.01 8.01 -7.27
C SER A 325 16.83 6.66 -6.57
N ILE A 326 16.03 6.62 -5.50
CA ILE A 326 15.75 5.38 -4.75
C ILE A 326 15.00 4.36 -5.62
N ASP A 327 14.12 4.80 -6.52
CA ASP A 327 13.40 3.90 -7.43
C ASP A 327 14.40 3.16 -8.36
N TYR A 328 15.45 3.85 -8.81
CA TYR A 328 16.54 3.24 -9.57
C TYR A 328 17.47 2.37 -8.72
N GLU A 329 17.79 2.81 -7.50
CA GLU A 329 18.63 2.04 -6.58
C GLU A 329 17.99 0.70 -6.25
N TRP A 330 16.72 0.70 -5.84
CA TRP A 330 15.96 -0.51 -5.56
C TRP A 330 15.72 -1.33 -6.83
N GLY A 331 15.60 -0.67 -7.98
CA GLY A 331 15.53 -1.34 -9.28
C GLY A 331 16.75 -2.22 -9.56
N ARG A 332 17.95 -1.84 -9.11
CA ARG A 332 19.17 -2.66 -9.26
C ARG A 332 19.22 -3.87 -8.33
N LEU A 333 18.47 -3.86 -7.23
CA LEU A 333 18.42 -4.96 -6.26
C LEU A 333 17.50 -6.09 -6.71
N LEU A 334 16.54 -5.77 -7.58
CA LEU A 334 15.57 -6.71 -8.11
C LEU A 334 16.06 -7.23 -9.46
N SER A 335 16.34 -8.52 -9.59
CA SER A 335 16.89 -9.12 -10.83
C SER A 335 15.89 -9.12 -11.97
#